data_AF-A0A6V7KD26-F1
#
_entry.id   AF-A0A6V7KD26-F1
#
_cell.length_a   1.000
_cell.length_b   1.000
_cell.length_c   1.000
_cell.angle_alpha   90.00
_cell.angle_beta   90.00
_cell.angle_gamma   90.00
#
_symmetry.space_group_name_H-M   'P 1'
#
loop_
_entity.id
_entity.type
_entity.pdbx_description
1 polymer ?
#
loop_
_entity_poly.entity_id
_entity_poly.type
_entity_poly.pdbx_seq_one_letter_code
_entity_poly.pdbx_strand_id
1 'polypeptide(L)'
;WHEIGVYDLPATLDYIVEKTGNPNMSYIGYSQGTTALFVMASERPEYVDKIKGMVCMAPIAFLSNHRSPLLKCVVPLHIVMK
;
A
#
# COMPACT_ATOMS: atom_id res chain seq x y z
N TRP A 1 -2.90 -8.08 -0.50
CA TRP A 1 -2.54 -6.65 -0.70
C TRP A 1 -3.79 -5.80 -0.78
N HIS A 2 -4.85 -6.28 -1.42
CA HIS A 2 -6.13 -5.57 -1.54
C HIS A 2 -6.72 -5.25 -0.15
N GLU A 3 -6.83 -6.25 0.71
CA GLU A 3 -7.39 -6.11 2.07
C GLU A 3 -6.56 -5.17 2.94
N ILE A 4 -5.23 -5.18 2.76
CA ILE A 4 -4.33 -4.28 3.48
C ILE A 4 -4.59 -2.83 3.08
N GLY A 5 -4.74 -2.54 1.78
CA GLY A 5 -5.02 -1.19 1.31
C GLY A 5 -6.45 -0.72 1.61
N VAL A 6 -7.44 -1.62 1.56
CA VAL A 6 -8.85 -1.27 1.73
C VAL A 6 -9.29 -1.24 3.20
N TYR A 7 -8.72 -2.09 4.05
CA TYR A 7 -9.15 -2.25 5.44
C TYR A 7 -8.03 -1.91 6.44
N ASP A 8 -6.92 -2.63 6.41
CA ASP A 8 -5.90 -2.54 7.47
C ASP A 8 -5.28 -1.14 7.54
N LEU A 9 -4.91 -0.57 6.40
CA LEU A 9 -4.26 0.73 6.32
C LEU A 9 -5.22 1.87 6.73
N PRO A 10 -6.45 1.94 6.21
CA PRO A 10 -7.48 2.86 6.72
C PRO A 10 -7.71 2.77 8.22
N ALA A 11 -7.90 1.57 8.77
CA ALA A 11 -8.12 1.37 10.21
C ALA A 11 -6.91 1.84 11.04
N THR A 12 -5.69 1.61 10.54
CA THR A 12 -4.46 2.08 11.17
C THR A 12 -4.39 3.61 11.18
N LEU A 13 -4.73 4.26 10.07
CA LEU A 13 -4.75 5.72 9.96
C LEU A 13 -5.78 6.34 10.92
N ASP A 14 -6.99 5.78 10.99
CA ASP A 14 -8.04 6.22 11.91
C ASP A 14 -7.58 6.13 13.37
N TYR A 15 -6.98 5.01 13.73
CA TYR A 15 -6.44 4.82 15.07
C TYR A 15 -5.37 5.86 15.41
N ILE A 16 -4.44 6.15 14.49
CA ILE A 16 -3.38 7.15 14.74
C ILE A 16 -4.00 8.55 14.88
N VAL A 17 -4.98 8.91 14.06
CA VAL A 17 -5.70 10.19 14.18
C VAL A 17 -6.41 10.28 15.53
N GLU A 18 -7.13 9.24 15.93
CA GLU A 18 -7.83 9.19 17.23
C GLU A 18 -6.84 9.33 18.41
N LYS A 19 -5.71 8.61 18.36
CA LYS A 19 -4.75 8.61 19.48
C LYS A 19 -3.88 9.84 19.56
N THR A 20 -3.55 10.47 18.44
CA THR A 20 -2.62 11.60 18.41
C THR A 20 -3.30 12.96 18.27
N GLY A 21 -4.56 12.99 17.80
CA GLY A 21 -5.27 14.21 17.43
C GLY A 21 -4.76 14.89 16.15
N ASN A 22 -3.72 14.34 15.51
CA ASN A 22 -3.19 14.89 14.26
C ASN A 22 -4.04 14.40 13.09
N PRO A 23 -4.61 15.29 12.26
CA PRO A 23 -5.50 14.89 11.17
C PRO A 23 -4.77 14.24 10.00
N ASN A 24 -3.45 14.40 9.90
CA ASN A 24 -2.64 13.80 8.84
C ASN A 24 -1.23 13.44 9.32
N MET A 25 -0.56 12.60 8.53
CA MET A 25 0.80 12.12 8.79
C MET A 25 1.57 11.83 7.50
N SER A 26 2.89 11.77 7.60
CA SER A 26 3.73 11.31 6.48
C SER A 26 3.74 9.78 6.43
N TYR A 27 3.56 9.21 5.24
CA TYR A 27 3.64 7.76 5.03
C TYR A 27 4.98 7.37 4.40
N ILE A 28 5.68 6.41 4.99
CA ILE A 28 6.90 5.84 4.41
C ILE A 28 6.64 4.36 4.13
N GLY A 29 6.50 4.02 2.86
CA GLY A 29 6.24 2.66 2.40
C GLY A 29 7.49 2.01 1.82
N TYR A 30 7.70 0.73 2.10
CA TYR A 30 8.70 -0.10 1.43
C TYR A 30 8.03 -1.28 0.72
N SER A 31 8.43 -1.57 -0.51
CA SER A 31 7.97 -2.77 -1.24
C SER A 31 6.44 -2.87 -1.23
N GLN A 32 5.86 -3.96 -0.70
CA GLN A 32 4.40 -4.15 -0.57
C GLN A 32 3.69 -3.03 0.19
N GLY A 33 4.34 -2.33 1.12
CA GLY A 33 3.74 -1.18 1.81
C GLY A 33 3.38 -0.06 0.84
N THR A 34 4.18 0.13 -0.22
CA THR A 34 3.84 1.09 -1.29
C THR A 34 2.60 0.64 -2.07
N THR A 35 2.46 -0.67 -2.34
CA THR A 35 1.28 -1.24 -2.99
C THR A 35 0.03 -1.00 -2.15
N ALA A 36 0.09 -1.23 -0.84
CA ALA A 36 -1.02 -1.00 0.06
C ALA A 36 -1.47 0.47 0.05
N LEU A 37 -0.51 1.40 0.04
CA LEU A 37 -0.81 2.83 -0.09
C LEU A 37 -1.49 3.16 -1.43
N PHE A 38 -0.99 2.63 -2.55
CA PHE A 38 -1.60 2.88 -3.86
C PHE A 38 -3.02 2.33 -3.96
N VAL A 39 -3.27 1.15 -3.39
CA VAL A 39 -4.60 0.54 -3.32
C VAL A 39 -5.53 1.38 -2.46
N MET A 40 -5.08 1.82 -1.29
CA MET A 40 -5.87 2.69 -0.41
C MET A 40 -6.23 3.99 -1.14
N ALA A 41 -5.25 4.63 -1.78
CA ALA A 41 -5.47 5.89 -2.48
C ALA A 41 -6.42 5.76 -3.69
N SER A 42 -6.45 4.61 -4.37
CA SER A 42 -7.35 4.37 -5.51
C SER A 42 -8.76 3.95 -5.08
N GLU A 43 -8.88 3.05 -4.11
CA GLU A 43 -10.16 2.45 -3.70
C GLU A 43 -10.86 3.21 -2.57
N ARG A 44 -10.11 3.99 -1.79
CA ARG A 44 -10.59 4.72 -0.58
C ARG A 44 -10.09 6.17 -0.60
N PRO A 45 -10.42 6.96 -1.63
CA PRO A 45 -9.87 8.31 -1.83
C PRO A 45 -10.12 9.25 -0.64
N GLU A 46 -11.14 9.00 0.17
CA GLU A 46 -11.43 9.77 1.39
C GLU A 46 -10.34 9.68 2.47
N TYR A 47 -9.39 8.74 2.36
CA TYR A 47 -8.25 8.63 3.27
C TYR A 47 -6.99 9.36 2.76
N VAL A 48 -7.00 9.87 1.52
CA VAL A 48 -5.85 10.60 0.95
C VAL A 48 -5.55 11.88 1.76
N ASP A 49 -6.57 12.55 2.29
CA ASP A 49 -6.42 13.75 3.12
C ASP A 49 -5.68 13.49 4.44
N LYS A 50 -5.62 12.24 4.89
CA LYS A 50 -4.85 11.82 6.08
C LYS A 50 -3.36 11.61 5.78
N ILE A 51 -2.95 11.66 4.52
CA ILE A 51 -1.56 11.52 4.10
C ILE A 51 -1.02 12.89 3.68
N LYS A 52 -0.17 13.47 4.53
CA LYS A 52 0.47 14.78 4.25
C LYS A 52 1.49 14.70 3.12
N GLY A 53 2.14 13.55 2.99
CA GLY A 53 3.15 13.27 1.98
C GLY A 53 3.61 11.83 2.09
N MET A 54 4.08 11.28 0.98
CA MET A 54 4.52 9.88 0.92
C MET A 54 5.97 9.75 0.43
N VAL A 55 6.70 8.80 1.02
CA VAL A 55 8.00 8.33 0.53
C VAL A 55 7.86 6.85 0.21
N CYS A 56 8.07 6.50 -1.06
CA CYS A 56 7.94 5.13 -1.54
C CYS A 56 9.32 4.55 -1.87
N MET A 57 9.78 3.61 -1.05
CA MET A 57 11.05 2.91 -1.23
C MET A 57 10.82 1.55 -1.92
N ALA A 58 11.54 1.30 -3.02
CA ALA A 58 11.32 0.12 -3.87
C ALA A 58 9.83 -0.09 -4.23
N PRO A 59 9.18 0.89 -4.90
CA PRO A 59 7.75 0.86 -5.13
C PRO A 59 7.30 -0.30 -6.01
N ILE A 60 6.18 -0.92 -5.65
CA ILE A 60 5.59 -2.05 -6.39
C ILE A 60 4.15 -1.69 -6.76
N ALA A 61 3.96 -1.24 -8.01
CA ALA A 61 2.64 -1.12 -8.63
C ALA A 61 2.38 -2.25 -9.64
N PHE A 62 3.41 -2.61 -10.42
CA PHE A 62 3.38 -3.70 -11.38
C PHE A 62 4.62 -4.58 -11.22
N LEU A 63 4.47 -5.88 -11.47
CA LEU A 63 5.54 -6.88 -11.33
C LEU A 63 5.97 -7.51 -12.67
N SER A 64 5.39 -7.09 -13.78
CA SER A 64 5.57 -7.74 -15.10
C SER A 64 7.03 -7.78 -15.60
N ASN A 65 7.90 -6.87 -15.17
CA ASN A 65 9.29 -6.79 -15.63
C ASN A 65 10.35 -6.89 -14.51
N HIS A 66 10.03 -7.56 -13.38
CA HIS A 66 11.02 -7.74 -12.33
C HIS A 66 12.15 -8.70 -12.77
N ARG A 67 13.35 -8.51 -12.22
CA ARG A 67 14.51 -9.38 -12.51
C ARG A 67 14.79 -10.45 -11.46
N SER A 68 14.14 -10.38 -10.30
CA SER A 68 14.31 -11.34 -9.21
C SER A 68 13.93 -12.76 -9.68
N PRO A 69 14.85 -13.75 -9.59
CA PRO A 69 14.55 -15.13 -9.97
C PRO A 69 13.36 -15.71 -9.20
N LEU A 70 13.26 -15.40 -7.91
CA LEU A 70 12.15 -15.85 -7.07
C LEU A 70 10.81 -15.30 -7.56
N LEU A 71 10.73 -14.00 -7.83
CA LEU A 71 9.48 -13.38 -8.27
C LEU A 71 9.06 -13.89 -9.66
N LYS A 72 10.03 -14.22 -10.54
CA LYS A 72 9.74 -14.84 -11.86
C LYS A 72 9.04 -16.18 -11.73
N CYS A 73 9.29 -16.93 -10.67
CA CYS A 73 8.58 -18.17 -10.41
C CYS A 73 7.20 -17.91 -9.80
N VAL A 74 7.10 -17.02 -8.81
CA VAL A 74 5.90 -16.87 -7.96
C VAL A 74 4.81 -16.00 -8.61
N VAL A 75 5.17 -14.95 -9.34
CA VAL A 75 4.18 -14.01 -9.92
C VAL A 75 3.27 -14.66 -10.95
N PRO A 76 3.77 -15.47 -11.91
CA PRO A 76 2.89 -16.17 -12.86
C PRO A 76 1.95 -17.17 -12.19
N LEU A 77 2.40 -17.88 -11.16
CA LEU A 77 1.57 -18.79 -10.37
C LEU A 77 0.38 -18.06 -9.74
N HIS A 78 0.62 -16.87 -9.17
CA HIS A 78 -0.45 -16.06 -8.59
C HIS A 78 -1.50 -15.60 -9.61
N ILE A 79 -1.08 -15.29 -10.85
CA ILE A 79 -2.00 -14.86 -11.93
C ILE A 79 -2.85 -16.05 -12.41
N VAL A 80 -2.30 -17.26 -12.47
CA VAL A 80 -3.01 -18.47 -12.92
C VAL A 80 -3.96 -19.04 -11.85
N MET A 81 -3.69 -18.77 -10.57
CA MET A 81 -4.50 -19.24 -9.44
C MET A 81 -5.67 -18.31 -9.06
N LYS A 82 -5.81 -17.17 -9.75
CA LYS A 82 -6.97 -16.28 -9.67
C LYS A 82 -7.93 -16.55 -10.82
#